data_AF-A0A418RF00-F1
#
_entry.id   AF-A0A418RF00-F1
#
_cell.length_a   1.000
_cell.length_b   1.000
_cell.length_c   1.000
_cell.angle_alpha   90.00
_cell.angle_beta   90.00
_cell.angle_gamma   90.00
#
_symmetry.space_group_name_H-M   'P 1'
#
loop_
_entity.id
_entity.type
_entity.pdbx_description
1 polymer ?
#
loop_
_entity_poly.entity_id
_entity_poly.type
_entity_poly.pdbx_seq_one_letter_code
_entity_poly.pdbx_strand_id
1 'polypeptide(L)'
;MREITRLPLVNRMLVTAQRMLPGQVIGIHSDRPLLGYEIFRLVVQLNKQWQTEHGGVLQLYSSPESEVMFSVNPDYNKAFGFILNVDSYHGVTEVTQPRQTVVFNFWHAANTPELAAHVQALFDNVKFSQLPTALDPIASTAEISLPEEITLHAGTAAIALHRWGYDQSTIITGYLHSAGISICDSNDAETYAAVLVADWVAYLHRNSFNMARWEILHRQLKGIEIFTRLKPTWQLCLPEL
;
A
#
# COMPACT_ATOMS: atom_id res chain seq x y z
N MET A 1 -2.74 3.71 20.07
CA MET A 1 -3.12 3.55 18.65
C MET A 1 -3.23 2.10 18.22
N ARG A 2 -2.15 1.29 18.27
CA ARG A 2 -2.23 -0.16 17.96
C ARG A 2 -3.39 -0.88 18.67
N GLU A 3 -3.59 -0.60 19.95
CA GLU A 3 -4.69 -1.19 20.73
C GLU A 3 -6.09 -0.81 20.23
N ILE A 4 -6.26 0.43 19.77
CA ILE A 4 -7.54 0.98 19.31
C ILE A 4 -7.84 0.49 17.90
N THR A 5 -6.86 0.56 17.01
CA THR A 5 -7.05 0.23 15.58
C THR A 5 -6.88 -1.25 15.29
N ARG A 6 -6.21 -2.00 16.17
CA ARG A 6 -5.75 -3.38 15.95
C ARG A 6 -4.83 -3.54 14.73
N LEU A 7 -4.33 -2.43 14.18
CA LEU A 7 -3.39 -2.44 13.06
C LEU A 7 -1.96 -2.66 13.56
N PRO A 8 -1.14 -3.41 12.82
CA PRO A 8 0.28 -3.50 13.10
C PRO A 8 0.95 -2.22 12.60
N LEU A 9 1.01 -1.22 13.47
CA LEU A 9 1.67 0.06 13.19
C LEU A 9 3.15 -0.02 13.61
N VAL A 10 4.06 0.71 12.98
CA VAL A 10 5.45 0.81 13.50
C VAL A 10 5.57 1.85 14.62
N ASN A 11 6.69 1.84 15.35
CA ASN A 11 7.04 2.90 16.32
C ASN A 11 7.56 4.16 15.61
N ARG A 12 6.78 4.66 14.65
CA ARG A 12 7.04 5.89 13.89
C ARG A 12 5.73 6.64 13.73
N MET A 13 5.76 7.94 13.99
CA MET A 13 4.66 8.85 13.70
C MET A 13 5.20 10.16 13.12
N LEU A 14 4.41 10.78 12.27
CA LEU A 14 4.62 12.14 11.79
C LEU A 14 3.49 13.00 12.35
N VAL A 15 3.85 14.16 12.88
CA VAL A 15 2.89 15.10 13.47
C VAL A 15 2.95 16.40 12.69
N THR A 16 1.81 16.86 12.20
CA THR A 16 1.69 18.11 11.46
C THR A 16 0.67 19.01 12.13
N ALA A 17 1.08 20.19 12.55
CA ALA A 17 0.15 21.25 12.93
C ALA A 17 -0.30 21.98 11.68
N GLN A 18 -1.60 22.04 11.44
CA GLN A 18 -2.19 22.70 10.28
C GLN A 18 -3.11 23.84 10.73
N ARG A 19 -3.10 24.93 9.96
CA ARG A 19 -4.01 26.06 10.12
C ARG A 19 -4.64 26.40 8.79
N MET A 20 -5.96 26.23 8.68
CA MET A 20 -6.74 26.78 7.57
C MET A 20 -7.12 28.23 7.91
N LEU A 21 -7.04 29.12 6.94
CA LEU A 21 -7.46 30.52 7.01
C LEU A 21 -8.82 30.72 6.33
N PRO A 22 -9.56 31.80 6.64
CA PRO A 22 -10.85 32.08 6.02
C PRO A 22 -10.81 31.98 4.48
N GLY A 23 -11.82 31.33 3.89
CA GLY A 23 -11.92 31.05 2.45
C GLY A 23 -11.13 29.80 1.99
N GLN A 24 -10.35 29.15 2.85
CA GLN A 24 -9.65 27.92 2.49
C GLN A 24 -10.56 26.70 2.62
N VAL A 25 -10.40 25.79 1.67
CA VAL A 25 -11.12 24.51 1.54
C VAL A 25 -10.11 23.40 1.29
N ILE A 26 -10.40 22.18 1.74
CA ILE A 26 -9.67 20.98 1.31
C ILE A 26 -10.64 20.19 0.43
N GLY A 27 -10.35 20.12 -0.87
CA GLY A 27 -11.17 19.38 -1.84
C GLY A 27 -11.23 17.88 -1.54
N ILE A 28 -12.13 17.17 -2.23
CA ILE A 28 -12.31 15.74 -2.03
C ILE A 28 -11.09 14.97 -2.56
N HIS A 29 -10.52 14.10 -1.72
CA HIS A 29 -9.35 13.28 -2.02
C HIS A 29 -9.35 12.03 -1.12
N SER A 30 -8.54 11.02 -1.42
CA SER A 30 -8.47 9.79 -0.60
C SER A 30 -7.21 9.64 0.24
N ASP A 31 -6.17 10.47 0.00
CA ASP A 31 -4.83 10.24 0.57
C ASP A 31 -4.35 8.81 0.39
N ARG A 32 -4.60 8.26 -0.81
CA ARG A 32 -4.25 6.88 -1.19
C ARG A 32 -2.81 6.54 -0.75
N PRO A 33 -2.59 5.50 0.08
CA PRO A 33 -1.30 5.22 0.69
C PRO A 33 -0.34 4.61 -0.34
N LEU A 34 0.50 5.44 -0.94
CA LEU A 34 1.63 4.97 -1.75
C LEU A 34 2.57 4.09 -0.91
N LEU A 35 3.40 3.31 -1.59
CA LEU A 35 4.41 2.50 -0.92
C LEU A 35 5.34 3.38 -0.07
N GLY A 36 5.45 3.07 1.22
CA GLY A 36 6.25 3.82 2.19
C GLY A 36 5.56 5.02 2.83
N TYR A 37 4.28 5.25 2.55
CA TYR A 37 3.48 6.32 3.17
C TYR A 37 2.61 5.79 4.31
N GLU A 38 2.07 6.71 5.10
CA GLU A 38 1.17 6.41 6.20
C GLU A 38 -0.10 5.68 5.72
N ILE A 39 -0.71 4.89 6.62
CA ILE A 39 -1.96 4.17 6.34
C ILE A 39 -3.10 4.53 7.30
N PHE A 40 -2.80 5.30 8.35
CA PHE A 40 -3.78 5.71 9.34
C PHE A 40 -3.51 7.14 9.75
N ARG A 41 -4.59 7.93 9.82
CA ARG A 41 -4.54 9.33 10.19
C ARG A 41 -5.45 9.58 11.38
N LEU A 42 -4.97 10.38 12.33
CA LEU A 42 -5.75 10.91 13.44
C LEU A 42 -5.69 12.44 13.39
N VAL A 43 -6.84 13.09 13.23
CA VAL A 43 -6.96 14.54 13.19
C VAL A 43 -7.53 15.02 14.52
N VAL A 44 -6.76 15.80 15.28
CA VAL A 44 -7.17 16.41 16.54
C VAL A 44 -7.51 17.88 16.32
N GLN A 45 -8.68 18.28 16.81
CA GLN A 45 -9.26 19.61 16.64
C GLN A 45 -8.91 20.51 17.83
N LEU A 46 -8.34 21.69 17.57
CA LEU A 46 -7.91 22.63 18.62
C LEU A 46 -8.78 23.90 18.71
N ASN A 47 -9.96 23.88 18.10
CA ASN A 47 -10.80 25.07 17.89
C ASN A 47 -11.78 25.31 19.06
N LYS A 48 -11.38 26.11 20.05
CA LYS A 48 -12.28 26.53 21.13
C LYS A 48 -13.44 27.35 20.58
N GLN A 49 -14.64 27.14 21.13
CA GLN A 49 -15.86 27.91 20.79
C GLN A 49 -16.23 27.90 19.30
N TRP A 50 -15.85 26.83 18.57
CA TRP A 50 -16.24 26.66 17.17
C TRP A 50 -17.77 26.59 17.03
N GLN A 51 -18.32 27.28 16.03
CA GLN A 51 -19.73 27.27 15.70
C GLN A 51 -19.95 26.60 14.34
N THR A 52 -21.16 26.13 14.08
CA THR A 52 -21.45 25.35 12.86
C THR A 52 -21.25 26.20 11.59
N GLU A 53 -21.65 27.46 11.64
CA GLU A 53 -21.49 28.47 10.60
C GLU A 53 -20.02 28.81 10.26
N HIS A 54 -19.07 28.40 11.11
CA HIS A 54 -17.65 28.60 10.81
C HIS A 54 -17.10 27.62 9.76
N GLY A 55 -17.87 26.59 9.39
CA GLY A 55 -17.47 25.58 8.43
C GLY A 55 -16.33 24.70 8.94
N GLY A 56 -15.41 24.31 8.05
CA GLY A 56 -14.32 23.40 8.40
C GLY A 56 -14.75 21.98 8.79
N VAL A 57 -15.92 21.55 8.31
CA VAL A 57 -16.51 20.25 8.58
C VAL A 57 -15.76 19.19 7.79
N LEU A 58 -15.29 18.15 8.46
CA LEU A 58 -14.74 16.97 7.78
C LEU A 58 -15.91 16.17 7.21
N GLN A 59 -15.87 15.88 5.92
CA GLN A 59 -16.90 15.12 5.21
C GLN A 59 -16.30 13.85 4.62
N LEU A 60 -17.04 12.74 4.68
CA LEU A 60 -16.69 11.45 4.08
C LEU A 60 -17.63 11.12 2.94
N TYR A 61 -17.09 10.45 1.92
CA TYR A 61 -17.80 10.16 0.68
C TYR A 61 -17.57 8.70 0.29
N SER A 62 -18.52 8.11 -0.45
CA SER A 62 -18.32 6.78 -1.05
C SER A 62 -17.54 6.85 -2.37
N SER A 63 -17.61 7.99 -3.07
CA SER A 63 -16.82 8.31 -4.26
C SER A 63 -16.66 9.84 -4.37
N PRO A 64 -15.76 10.37 -5.23
CA PRO A 64 -15.57 11.81 -5.38
C PRO A 64 -16.84 12.58 -5.80
N GLU A 65 -17.73 11.94 -6.54
CA GLU A 65 -18.97 12.51 -7.05
C GLU A 65 -20.19 12.22 -6.16
N SER A 66 -20.02 11.44 -5.08
CA SER A 66 -21.14 11.06 -4.23
C SER A 66 -21.62 12.21 -3.34
N GLU A 67 -22.84 12.09 -2.83
CA GLU A 67 -23.27 12.91 -1.70
C GLU A 67 -22.44 12.59 -0.44
N VAL A 68 -22.53 13.49 0.54
CA VAL A 68 -21.84 13.34 1.83
C VAL A 68 -22.46 12.19 2.61
N MET A 69 -21.65 11.17 2.92
CA MET A 69 -22.09 10.00 3.68
C MET A 69 -22.03 10.25 5.20
N PHE A 70 -21.08 11.07 5.64
CA PHE A 70 -20.86 11.35 7.05
C PHE A 70 -20.15 12.70 7.23
N SER A 71 -20.43 13.40 8.34
CA SER A 71 -19.84 14.70 8.65
C SER A 71 -19.40 14.79 10.10
N VAL A 72 -18.28 15.46 10.35
CA VAL A 72 -17.73 15.72 11.69
C VAL A 72 -17.37 17.20 11.83
N ASN A 73 -18.04 17.87 12.78
CA ASN A 73 -17.71 19.23 13.15
C ASN A 73 -16.35 19.28 13.89
N PRO A 74 -15.53 20.33 13.68
CA PRO A 74 -14.19 20.42 14.23
C PRO A 74 -14.19 20.93 15.69
N ASP A 75 -15.00 20.31 16.55
CA ASP A 75 -15.18 20.75 17.94
C ASP A 75 -13.89 20.58 18.74
N TYR A 76 -13.66 21.51 19.68
CA TYR A 76 -12.49 21.50 20.54
C TYR A 76 -12.26 20.15 21.23
N ASN A 77 -10.99 19.69 21.22
CA ASN A 77 -10.54 18.48 21.91
C ASN A 77 -11.23 17.19 21.42
N LYS A 78 -11.79 17.20 20.20
CA LYS A 78 -12.21 15.99 19.52
C LYS A 78 -11.13 15.50 18.57
N ALA A 79 -11.09 14.20 18.39
CA ALA A 79 -10.23 13.54 17.42
C ALA A 79 -11.06 12.67 16.48
N PHE A 80 -10.70 12.65 15.21
CA PHE A 80 -11.27 11.73 14.22
C PHE A 80 -10.15 10.92 13.58
N GLY A 81 -10.27 9.59 13.63
CA GLY A 81 -9.25 8.66 13.13
C GLY A 81 -9.81 7.76 12.04
N PHE A 82 -9.07 7.57 10.97
CA PHE A 82 -9.49 6.72 9.85
C PHE A 82 -8.30 6.07 9.14
N ILE A 83 -8.58 4.95 8.49
CA ILE A 83 -7.63 4.21 7.65
C ILE A 83 -7.61 4.86 6.28
N LEU A 84 -6.41 5.11 5.77
CA LEU A 84 -6.18 5.58 4.41
C LEU A 84 -6.15 4.37 3.47
N ASN A 85 -6.90 4.47 2.39
CA ASN A 85 -6.91 3.51 1.29
C ASN A 85 -7.32 4.24 0.00
N VAL A 86 -7.46 3.52 -1.11
CA VAL A 86 -7.82 4.13 -2.39
C VAL A 86 -9.23 4.75 -2.38
N ASP A 87 -10.11 4.23 -1.54
CA ASP A 87 -11.54 4.57 -1.45
C ASP A 87 -11.87 5.42 -0.20
N SER A 88 -10.88 5.87 0.58
CA SER A 88 -11.10 6.68 1.79
C SER A 88 -11.33 8.16 1.47
N TYR A 89 -12.33 8.45 0.62
CA TYR A 89 -12.63 9.80 0.15
C TYR A 89 -13.13 10.70 1.28
N HIS A 90 -12.47 11.84 1.41
CA HIS A 90 -12.80 12.85 2.39
C HIS A 90 -12.43 14.25 1.92
N GLY A 91 -13.05 15.26 2.54
CA GLY A 91 -12.81 16.68 2.28
C GLY A 91 -13.07 17.51 3.53
N VAL A 92 -12.66 18.77 3.50
CA VAL A 92 -12.97 19.72 4.58
C VAL A 92 -13.61 20.94 3.95
N THR A 93 -14.83 21.26 4.38
CA THR A 93 -15.59 22.41 3.86
C THR A 93 -14.81 23.71 4.09
N GLU A 94 -15.15 24.73 3.31
CA GLU A 94 -14.59 26.07 3.50
C GLU A 94 -14.70 26.52 4.97
N VAL A 95 -13.69 27.22 5.47
CA VAL A 95 -13.69 27.83 6.79
C VAL A 95 -13.93 29.33 6.70
N THR A 96 -14.68 29.91 7.63
CA THR A 96 -14.83 31.38 7.75
C THR A 96 -14.01 31.97 8.91
N GLN A 97 -13.47 31.10 9.78
CA GLN A 97 -12.55 31.44 10.86
C GLN A 97 -11.28 30.59 10.76
N PRO A 98 -10.14 31.00 11.36
CA PRO A 98 -8.95 30.18 11.34
C PRO A 98 -9.14 28.84 12.07
N ARG A 99 -9.05 27.71 11.34
CA ARG A 99 -9.19 26.36 11.88
C ARG A 99 -7.84 25.73 12.14
N GLN A 100 -7.58 25.34 13.38
CA GLN A 100 -6.34 24.72 13.82
C GLN A 100 -6.55 23.23 14.10
N THR A 101 -5.65 22.41 13.57
CA THR A 101 -5.64 20.96 13.80
C THR A 101 -4.22 20.46 14.01
N VAL A 102 -4.11 19.31 14.70
CA VAL A 102 -2.89 18.52 14.76
C VAL A 102 -3.20 17.16 14.14
N VAL A 103 -2.49 16.83 13.08
CA VAL A 103 -2.65 15.58 12.33
C VAL A 103 -1.52 14.64 12.70
N PHE A 104 -1.86 13.44 13.15
CA PHE A 104 -0.92 12.35 13.41
C PHE A 104 -1.06 11.30 12.31
N ASN A 105 0.06 10.96 11.69
CA ASN A 105 0.16 9.97 10.63
C ASN A 105 0.93 8.75 11.13
N PHE A 106 0.44 7.55 10.83
CA PHE A 106 0.99 6.29 11.29
C PHE A 106 1.22 5.32 10.12
N TRP A 107 2.35 4.63 10.16
CA TRP A 107 2.75 3.67 9.13
C TRP A 107 2.39 2.24 9.54
N HIS A 108 2.03 1.44 8.55
CA HIS A 108 1.88 0.00 8.69
C HIS A 108 3.27 -0.64 8.79
N ALA A 109 3.38 -1.73 9.55
CA ALA A 109 4.61 -2.53 9.64
C ALA A 109 5.11 -3.00 8.26
N ALA A 110 4.19 -3.31 7.35
CA ALA A 110 4.48 -3.71 5.98
C ALA A 110 4.28 -2.61 4.92
N ASN A 111 4.28 -1.33 5.31
CA ASN A 111 4.27 -0.19 4.37
C ASN A 111 5.24 0.90 4.80
N THR A 112 6.50 0.53 5.08
CA THR A 112 7.50 1.47 5.60
C THR A 112 8.31 2.13 4.48
N PRO A 113 8.87 3.33 4.70
CA PRO A 113 9.88 3.92 3.82
C PRO A 113 11.04 2.98 3.50
N GLU A 114 11.43 2.12 4.44
CA GLU A 114 12.46 1.09 4.26
C GLU A 114 12.03 0.05 3.22
N LEU A 115 10.78 -0.42 3.28
CA LEU A 115 10.22 -1.28 2.23
C LEU A 115 10.16 -0.56 0.88
N ALA A 116 9.79 0.72 0.86
CA ALA A 116 9.77 1.51 -0.36
C ALA A 116 11.16 1.62 -1.00
N ALA A 117 12.18 1.93 -0.22
CA ALA A 117 13.56 1.99 -0.69
C ALA A 117 14.05 0.61 -1.18
N HIS A 118 13.67 -0.47 -0.49
CA HIS A 118 14.01 -1.84 -0.89
C HIS A 118 13.37 -2.23 -2.22
N VAL A 119 12.07 -1.99 -2.40
CA VAL A 119 11.37 -2.27 -3.66
C VAL A 119 11.92 -1.42 -4.80
N GLN A 120 12.20 -0.14 -4.54
CA GLN A 120 12.82 0.74 -5.53
C GLN A 120 14.20 0.24 -5.96
N ALA A 121 15.05 -0.21 -5.01
CA ALA A 121 16.35 -0.79 -5.32
C ALA A 121 16.21 -2.13 -6.06
N LEU A 122 15.26 -2.97 -5.67
CA LEU A 122 14.98 -4.26 -6.30
C LEU A 122 14.55 -4.12 -7.75
N PHE A 123 13.97 -3.00 -8.15
CA PHE A 123 13.54 -2.73 -9.52
C PHE A 123 14.26 -1.54 -10.18
N ASP A 124 15.38 -1.11 -9.60
CA ASP A 124 16.21 -0.12 -10.25
C ASP A 124 16.82 -0.70 -11.54
N ASN A 125 16.82 0.09 -12.61
CA ASN A 125 17.37 -0.26 -13.92
C ASN A 125 16.88 -1.63 -14.46
N VAL A 126 15.59 -1.94 -14.36
CA VAL A 126 15.00 -3.19 -14.87
C VAL A 126 15.24 -3.33 -16.37
N LYS A 127 15.74 -4.51 -16.77
CA LYS A 127 15.90 -4.93 -18.16
C LYS A 127 15.29 -6.33 -18.31
N PHE A 128 14.17 -6.44 -19.01
CA PHE A 128 13.51 -7.74 -19.21
C PHE A 128 14.33 -8.73 -20.04
N SER A 129 15.29 -8.22 -20.85
CA SER A 129 16.24 -9.04 -21.59
C SER A 129 17.23 -9.84 -20.72
N GLN A 130 17.27 -9.62 -19.41
CA GLN A 130 18.06 -10.44 -18.48
C GLN A 130 17.34 -11.72 -18.04
N LEU A 131 16.04 -11.84 -18.32
CA LEU A 131 15.28 -13.03 -17.98
C LEU A 131 15.72 -14.22 -18.85
N PRO A 132 15.53 -15.46 -18.36
CA PRO A 132 15.89 -16.65 -19.13
C PRO A 132 15.14 -16.71 -20.48
N THR A 133 15.85 -17.05 -21.56
CA THR A 133 15.27 -17.14 -22.92
C THR A 133 14.13 -18.16 -23.03
N ALA A 134 14.07 -19.15 -22.14
CA ALA A 134 12.94 -20.08 -22.07
C ALA A 134 11.62 -19.42 -21.67
N LEU A 135 11.64 -18.22 -21.09
CA LEU A 135 10.45 -17.44 -20.79
C LEU A 135 9.91 -16.74 -22.04
N ASP A 136 10.73 -16.45 -23.05
CA ASP A 136 10.34 -15.69 -24.25
C ASP A 136 9.07 -16.23 -24.94
N PRO A 137 8.96 -17.53 -25.29
CA PRO A 137 7.74 -18.02 -25.95
C PRO A 137 6.50 -17.92 -25.05
N ILE A 138 6.65 -18.03 -23.73
CA ILE A 138 5.57 -17.92 -22.76
C ILE A 138 5.12 -16.46 -22.66
N ALA A 139 6.07 -15.54 -22.51
CA ALA A 139 5.81 -14.12 -22.42
C ALA A 139 5.18 -13.58 -23.72
N SER A 140 5.72 -13.93 -24.89
CA SER A 140 5.14 -13.52 -26.18
C SER A 140 3.71 -14.05 -26.37
N THR A 141 3.42 -15.27 -25.93
CA THR A 141 2.05 -15.82 -25.98
C THR A 141 1.11 -15.05 -25.04
N ALA A 142 1.57 -14.74 -23.83
CA ALA A 142 0.82 -13.95 -22.86
C ALA A 142 0.55 -12.52 -23.36
N GLU A 143 1.55 -11.86 -23.97
CA GLU A 143 1.44 -10.49 -24.50
C GLU A 143 0.44 -10.36 -25.66
N ILE A 144 0.17 -11.45 -26.39
CA ILE A 144 -0.86 -11.48 -27.44
C ILE A 144 -2.27 -11.55 -26.83
N SER A 145 -2.42 -12.13 -25.63
CA SER A 145 -3.72 -12.54 -25.08
C SER A 145 -4.13 -11.81 -23.81
N LEU A 146 -3.20 -11.17 -23.11
CA LEU A 146 -3.40 -10.49 -21.84
C LEU A 146 -3.10 -8.99 -21.97
N PRO A 147 -3.77 -8.14 -21.17
CA PRO A 147 -3.42 -6.73 -21.04
C PRO A 147 -1.94 -6.52 -20.68
N GLU A 148 -1.34 -5.46 -21.25
CA GLU A 148 0.05 -5.07 -21.00
C GLU A 148 0.37 -4.92 -19.52
N GLU A 149 -0.55 -4.37 -18.72
CA GLU A 149 -0.36 -4.21 -17.28
C GLU A 149 -0.17 -5.54 -16.55
N ILE A 150 -0.83 -6.61 -17.02
CA ILE A 150 -0.72 -7.95 -16.44
C ILE A 150 0.61 -8.58 -16.83
N THR A 151 1.00 -8.52 -18.10
CA THR A 151 2.26 -9.12 -18.56
C THR A 151 3.47 -8.37 -18.02
N LEU A 152 3.37 -7.05 -17.85
CA LEU A 152 4.39 -6.23 -17.21
C LEU A 152 4.52 -6.53 -15.71
N HIS A 153 3.41 -6.73 -14.99
CA HIS A 153 3.42 -7.17 -13.59
C HIS A 153 4.08 -8.54 -13.46
N ALA A 154 3.70 -9.49 -14.31
CA ALA A 154 4.27 -10.84 -14.35
C ALA A 154 5.77 -10.83 -14.68
N GLY A 155 6.19 -10.02 -15.67
CA GLY A 155 7.59 -9.80 -15.97
C GLY A 155 8.34 -9.21 -14.78
N THR A 156 7.74 -8.26 -14.06
CA THR A 156 8.34 -7.64 -12.88
C THR A 156 8.55 -8.66 -11.75
N ALA A 157 7.58 -9.55 -11.50
CA ALA A 157 7.73 -10.65 -10.55
C ALA A 157 8.85 -11.63 -10.96
N ALA A 158 8.94 -11.96 -12.25
CA ALA A 158 10.03 -12.77 -12.80
C ALA A 158 11.42 -12.13 -12.58
N ILE A 159 11.51 -10.81 -12.68
CA ILE A 159 12.75 -10.06 -12.40
C ILE A 159 13.16 -10.18 -10.94
N ALA A 160 12.22 -10.10 -10.00
CA ALA A 160 12.51 -10.28 -8.58
C ALA A 160 13.11 -11.66 -8.31
N LEU A 161 12.47 -12.71 -8.84
CA LEU A 161 12.96 -14.10 -8.72
C LEU A 161 14.35 -14.27 -9.34
N HIS A 162 14.58 -13.71 -10.53
CA HIS A 162 15.88 -13.71 -11.18
C HIS A 162 16.95 -13.02 -10.32
N ARG A 163 16.66 -11.83 -9.77
CA ARG A 163 17.59 -11.08 -8.92
C ARG A 163 17.88 -11.78 -7.59
N TRP A 164 16.97 -12.61 -7.09
CA TRP A 164 17.20 -13.47 -5.93
C TRP A 164 17.95 -14.78 -6.25
N GLY A 165 18.30 -15.00 -7.53
CA GLY A 165 19.11 -16.15 -7.96
C GLY A 165 18.33 -17.46 -8.06
N TYR A 166 17.01 -17.39 -8.25
CA TYR A 166 16.19 -18.57 -8.52
C TYR A 166 16.42 -19.12 -9.93
N ASP A 167 16.16 -20.41 -10.09
CA ASP A 167 16.34 -21.09 -11.37
C ASP A 167 15.24 -20.74 -12.38
N GLN A 168 15.46 -21.17 -13.62
CA GLN A 168 14.55 -20.92 -14.72
C GLN A 168 13.12 -21.44 -14.46
N SER A 169 12.98 -22.63 -13.86
CA SER A 169 11.66 -23.21 -13.53
C SER A 169 10.89 -22.33 -12.54
N THR A 170 11.56 -21.83 -11.52
CA THR A 170 10.96 -20.95 -10.51
C THR A 170 10.57 -19.61 -11.13
N ILE A 171 11.43 -19.02 -11.97
CA ILE A 171 11.16 -17.76 -12.67
C ILE A 171 9.92 -17.89 -13.57
N ILE A 172 9.83 -18.97 -14.35
CA ILE A 172 8.66 -19.26 -15.20
C ILE A 172 7.40 -19.45 -14.35
N THR A 173 7.51 -20.20 -13.25
CA THR A 173 6.39 -20.41 -12.31
C THR A 173 5.88 -19.09 -11.76
N GLY A 174 6.78 -18.18 -11.36
CA GLY A 174 6.42 -16.85 -10.90
C GLY A 174 5.73 -15.99 -11.95
N TYR A 175 6.25 -16.00 -13.18
CA TYR A 175 5.60 -15.30 -14.29
C TYR A 175 4.18 -15.80 -14.52
N LEU A 176 4.00 -17.12 -14.65
CA LEU A 176 2.69 -17.75 -14.89
C LEU A 176 1.71 -17.46 -13.74
N HIS A 177 2.20 -17.45 -12.51
CA HIS A 177 1.42 -17.09 -11.33
C HIS A 177 0.92 -15.66 -11.38
N SER A 178 1.85 -14.71 -11.53
CA SER A 178 1.53 -13.28 -11.56
C SER A 178 0.73 -12.86 -12.80
N ALA A 179 0.83 -13.60 -13.91
CA ALA A 179 -0.01 -13.42 -15.10
C ALA A 179 -1.44 -13.98 -14.93
N GLY A 180 -1.72 -14.72 -13.85
CA GLY A 180 -2.99 -15.40 -13.62
C GLY A 180 -3.23 -16.61 -14.52
N ILE A 181 -2.18 -17.16 -15.14
CA ILE A 181 -2.24 -18.31 -16.06
C ILE A 181 -2.25 -19.62 -15.28
N SER A 182 -1.49 -19.69 -14.17
CA SER A 182 -1.44 -20.86 -13.30
C SER A 182 -1.43 -20.43 -11.83
N ILE A 183 -1.97 -21.26 -10.95
CA ILE A 183 -1.75 -21.07 -9.52
C ILE A 183 -0.38 -21.68 -9.18
N CYS A 184 0.38 -21.06 -8.28
CA CYS A 184 1.57 -21.68 -7.73
C CYS A 184 1.13 -22.67 -6.65
N ASP A 185 1.23 -23.96 -6.93
CA ASP A 185 0.93 -25.08 -6.02
C ASP A 185 2.17 -25.94 -5.78
N SER A 186 3.36 -25.34 -5.89
CA SER A 186 4.62 -26.03 -5.71
C SER A 186 4.69 -26.75 -4.36
N ASN A 187 5.02 -28.04 -4.40
CA ASN A 187 5.35 -28.82 -3.21
C ASN A 187 6.68 -28.38 -2.57
N ASP A 188 7.49 -27.60 -3.30
CA ASP A 188 8.67 -26.95 -2.75
C ASP A 188 8.29 -25.63 -2.06
N ALA A 189 8.42 -25.62 -0.74
CA ALA A 189 8.02 -24.50 0.12
C ALA A 189 8.79 -23.21 -0.18
N GLU A 190 10.08 -23.32 -0.57
CA GLU A 190 10.88 -22.14 -0.92
C GLU A 190 10.39 -21.51 -2.22
N THR A 191 10.14 -22.31 -3.26
CA THR A 191 9.58 -21.84 -4.53
C THR A 191 8.22 -21.20 -4.33
N TYR A 192 7.33 -21.84 -3.56
CA TYR A 192 6.02 -21.28 -3.24
C TYR A 192 6.13 -19.91 -2.54
N ALA A 193 6.97 -19.82 -1.51
CA ALA A 193 7.28 -18.58 -0.80
C ALA A 193 7.84 -17.50 -1.72
N ALA A 194 8.83 -17.85 -2.55
CA ALA A 194 9.49 -16.93 -3.46
C ALA A 194 8.51 -16.34 -4.47
N VAL A 195 7.64 -17.16 -5.05
CA VAL A 195 6.64 -16.73 -6.03
C VAL A 195 5.63 -15.76 -5.41
N LEU A 196 5.09 -16.06 -4.22
CA LEU A 196 4.14 -15.16 -3.57
C LEU A 196 4.78 -13.83 -3.15
N VAL A 197 6.01 -13.86 -2.63
CA VAL A 197 6.72 -12.63 -2.26
C VAL A 197 7.10 -11.82 -3.51
N ALA A 198 7.50 -12.48 -4.61
CA ALA A 198 7.79 -11.84 -5.90
C ALA A 198 6.56 -11.13 -6.48
N ASP A 199 5.40 -11.78 -6.47
CA ASP A 199 4.14 -11.18 -6.88
C ASP A 199 3.80 -9.95 -6.06
N TRP A 200 3.97 -10.04 -4.74
CA TRP A 200 3.71 -8.93 -3.83
C TRP A 200 4.62 -7.72 -4.08
N VAL A 201 5.94 -7.92 -4.21
CA VAL A 201 6.86 -6.78 -4.45
C VAL A 201 6.68 -6.19 -5.84
N ALA A 202 6.34 -7.01 -6.84
CA ALA A 202 5.97 -6.52 -8.17
C ALA A 202 4.69 -5.66 -8.13
N TYR A 203 3.70 -6.07 -7.32
CA TYR A 203 2.50 -5.28 -7.09
C TYR A 203 2.83 -3.94 -6.45
N LEU A 204 3.61 -3.95 -5.36
CA LEU A 204 4.01 -2.75 -4.63
C LEU A 204 4.83 -1.77 -5.45
N HIS A 205 5.62 -2.25 -6.41
CA HIS A 205 6.42 -1.39 -7.30
C HIS A 205 5.54 -0.46 -8.16
N ARG A 206 4.31 -0.86 -8.47
CA ARG A 206 3.41 -0.15 -9.40
C ARG A 206 2.17 0.40 -8.73
N ASN A 207 1.82 -0.10 -7.54
CA ASN A 207 0.56 0.16 -6.89
C ASN A 207 0.74 0.66 -5.46
N SER A 208 -0.30 1.29 -4.95
CA SER A 208 -0.42 1.60 -3.53
C SER A 208 -0.51 0.35 -2.67
N PHE A 209 -0.09 0.52 -1.42
CA PHE A 209 -0.24 -0.52 -0.41
C PHE A 209 -1.72 -0.89 -0.25
N ASN A 210 -2.00 -2.19 -0.27
CA ASN A 210 -3.35 -2.73 -0.12
C ASN A 210 -3.36 -3.71 1.06
N MET A 211 -4.10 -3.36 2.11
CA MET A 211 -4.18 -4.14 3.34
C MET A 211 -4.71 -5.56 3.09
N ALA A 212 -5.78 -5.70 2.32
CA ALA A 212 -6.41 -7.00 2.08
C ALA A 212 -5.46 -7.96 1.34
N ARG A 213 -4.72 -7.46 0.34
CA ARG A 213 -3.69 -8.25 -0.36
C ARG A 213 -2.57 -8.67 0.58
N TRP A 214 -2.09 -7.75 1.42
CA TRP A 214 -1.07 -8.06 2.41
C TRP A 214 -1.55 -9.12 3.43
N GLU A 215 -2.80 -9.04 3.90
CA GLU A 215 -3.38 -10.03 4.81
C GLU A 215 -3.49 -11.42 4.17
N ILE A 216 -3.80 -11.50 2.88
CA ILE A 216 -3.81 -12.75 2.11
C ILE A 216 -2.41 -13.34 2.06
N LEU A 217 -1.41 -12.55 1.65
CA LEU A 217 -0.01 -12.96 1.62
C LEU A 217 0.47 -13.46 2.98
N HIS A 218 0.25 -12.66 4.03
CA HIS A 218 0.65 -12.99 5.39
C HIS A 218 0.00 -14.28 5.89
N ARG A 219 -1.25 -14.56 5.51
CA ARG A 219 -1.94 -15.81 5.83
C ARG A 219 -1.37 -17.00 5.07
N GLN A 220 -1.09 -16.85 3.77
CA GLN A 220 -0.55 -17.92 2.93
C GLN A 220 0.86 -18.33 3.35
N LEU A 221 1.65 -17.37 3.84
CA LEU A 221 3.03 -17.60 4.25
C LEU A 221 3.18 -17.86 5.76
N LYS A 222 2.06 -17.95 6.49
CA LYS A 222 2.07 -18.18 7.93
C LYS A 222 2.66 -19.55 8.26
N GLY A 223 3.71 -19.56 9.08
CA GLY A 223 4.36 -20.78 9.55
C GLY A 223 5.35 -21.39 8.55
N ILE A 224 5.57 -20.75 7.41
CA ILE A 224 6.64 -21.12 6.48
C ILE A 224 7.97 -20.57 7.02
N GLU A 225 9.02 -21.38 6.92
CA GLU A 225 10.38 -20.98 7.30
C GLU A 225 10.88 -19.81 6.41
N ILE A 226 11.62 -18.88 7.01
CA ILE A 226 12.22 -17.77 6.26
C ILE A 226 13.51 -18.24 5.60
N PHE A 227 13.45 -18.47 4.30
CA PHE A 227 14.60 -18.86 3.50
C PHE A 227 15.65 -17.74 3.39
N THR A 228 16.93 -18.10 3.37
CA THR A 228 18.05 -17.14 3.41
C THR A 228 18.01 -16.13 2.25
N ARG A 229 17.65 -16.59 1.04
CA ARG A 229 17.54 -15.74 -0.16
C ARG A 229 16.44 -14.69 -0.04
N LEU A 230 15.34 -15.03 0.61
CA LEU A 230 14.16 -14.16 0.75
C LEU A 230 14.24 -13.27 1.97
N LYS A 231 15.05 -13.63 2.98
CA LYS A 231 15.08 -12.99 4.30
C LYS A 231 15.07 -11.45 4.26
N PRO A 232 15.90 -10.74 3.46
CA PRO A 232 15.89 -9.28 3.44
C PRO A 232 14.54 -8.69 2.98
N THR A 233 13.95 -9.25 1.92
CA THR A 233 12.64 -8.83 1.41
C THR A 233 11.52 -9.24 2.36
N TRP A 234 11.60 -10.47 2.88
CA TRP A 234 10.60 -11.07 3.76
C TRP A 234 10.40 -10.24 5.02
N GLN A 235 11.48 -9.85 5.69
CA GLN A 235 11.41 -9.09 6.95
C GLN A 235 10.75 -7.71 6.77
N LEU A 236 10.81 -7.14 5.57
CA LEU A 236 10.17 -5.87 5.25
C LEU A 236 8.70 -6.04 4.84
N CYS A 237 8.37 -7.13 4.13
CA CYS A 237 7.00 -7.41 3.68
C CYS A 237 6.13 -8.06 4.76
N LEU A 238 6.74 -8.87 5.63
CA LEU A 238 6.09 -9.72 6.63
C LEU A 238 6.85 -9.60 7.96
N PRO A 239 6.91 -8.39 8.54
CA PRO A 239 7.59 -8.19 9.81
C PRO A 239 6.92 -9.00 10.91
N GLU A 240 7.71 -9.49 11.85
CA GLU A 240 7.19 -10.09 13.09
C GLU A 240 6.39 -9.03 13.85
N LEU A 241 5.14 -9.37 14.20
CA LEU A 241 4.15 -8.46 14.80
C LEU A 241 4.11 -8.55 16.32
#